data_AF-A0A938UBZ9-F1
#
_entry.id   AF-A0A938UBZ9-F1
#
_cell.length_a   1.000
_cell.length_b   1.000
_cell.length_c   1.000
_cell.angle_alpha   90.00
_cell.angle_beta   90.00
_cell.angle_gamma   90.00
#
_symmetry.space_group_name_H-M   'P 1'
#
loop_
_entity.id
_entity.type
_entity.pdbx_description
1 polymer ?
#
loop_
_entity_poly.entity_id
_entity_poly.type
_entity_poly.pdbx_seq_one_letter_code
_entity_poly.pdbx_strand_id
1 'polypeptide(L)'
;RVEQRGQRKVARLECLVLRAFAALEHRGLPIRRARWQELVDEEKRAAAAARARIFALAGDHVARDLFGTPELNLDAEHEVRGLLGRAIGHAVDDSNRATLAALRHPLADALLQWRESQKIVTTYGDAFLDHIVDVDKAGVGRIRSTFVPLGASTGRVSCRDPNLQNLPGNPRFHEALRAPPGRVLVTADYGTCELRIVAELSEDPVFLAAFARGEDLHATVASSMFGVPVSKTQNSELRQRAKAINFGLVYGMGPAALAASLGVDRDVGEDLLNRYFRTFPRIRSYLEGSVETALSRGYSETVLGRRLFFDPDALAADNARGELGRLMKNMPIQGTSADMTKLAMVRLHERLLERCQGAAGLVNTVHDELVVECDAVAADVVAACVREEMEEAHRTLLKRVPPLVEVHVGETWTH
;
A
#
# COMPACT_ATOMS: atom_id res chain seq x y z
N ARG A 1 -22.52 24.10 -8.81
CA ARG A 1 -21.33 23.87 -7.95
C ARG A 1 -20.32 22.89 -8.56
N VAL A 2 -20.65 21.63 -8.87
CA VAL A 2 -19.69 20.66 -9.49
C VAL A 2 -19.14 21.16 -10.84
N GLU A 3 -20.03 21.59 -11.74
CA GLU A 3 -19.66 22.10 -13.07
C GLU A 3 -18.85 23.41 -12.99
N GLN A 4 -19.27 24.34 -12.12
CA GLN A 4 -18.54 25.59 -11.83
C GLN A 4 -17.11 25.36 -11.33
N ARG A 5 -16.82 24.21 -10.70
CA ARG A 5 -15.49 23.83 -10.21
C ARG A 5 -14.72 22.93 -11.19
N GLY A 6 -15.23 22.71 -12.40
CA GLY A 6 -14.59 21.82 -13.39
C GLY A 6 -14.59 20.34 -13.00
N GLN A 7 -15.35 19.93 -11.99
CA GLN A 7 -15.30 18.57 -11.41
C GLN A 7 -16.24 17.57 -12.11
N ARG A 8 -16.77 17.90 -13.30
CA ARG A 8 -17.78 17.06 -13.98
C ARG A 8 -17.24 15.68 -14.35
N LYS A 9 -15.99 15.58 -14.81
CA LYS A 9 -15.35 14.30 -15.17
C LYS A 9 -15.18 13.40 -13.94
N VAL A 10 -14.65 13.97 -12.85
CA VAL A 10 -14.43 13.27 -11.58
C VAL A 10 -15.76 12.81 -10.98
N ALA A 11 -16.75 13.69 -10.90
CA ALA A 11 -18.07 13.33 -10.40
C ALA A 11 -18.72 12.21 -11.22
N ARG A 12 -18.57 12.23 -12.55
CA ARG A 12 -19.04 11.14 -13.41
C ARG A 12 -18.33 9.83 -13.10
N LEU A 13 -17.00 9.84 -12.94
CA LEU A 13 -16.24 8.64 -12.56
C LEU A 13 -16.73 8.07 -11.22
N GLU A 14 -16.88 8.93 -10.20
CA GLU A 14 -17.37 8.50 -8.89
C GLU A 14 -18.78 7.93 -8.95
N CYS A 15 -19.68 8.49 -9.76
CA CYS A 15 -21.02 7.92 -9.93
C CYS A 15 -21.00 6.56 -10.64
N LEU A 16 -20.16 6.40 -11.67
CA LEU A 16 -20.09 5.16 -12.45
C LEU A 16 -19.48 4.02 -11.64
N VAL A 17 -18.42 4.30 -10.87
CA VAL A 17 -17.70 3.26 -10.13
C VAL A 17 -18.53 2.65 -8.99
N LEU A 18 -19.58 3.34 -8.51
CA LEU A 18 -20.49 2.80 -7.49
C LEU A 18 -21.11 1.45 -7.89
N ARG A 19 -21.38 1.23 -9.17
CA ARG A 19 -21.92 -0.06 -9.65
C ARG A 19 -20.90 -1.19 -9.50
N ALA A 20 -19.64 -0.90 -9.83
CA ALA A 20 -18.56 -1.85 -9.65
C ALA A 20 -18.35 -2.18 -8.16
N PHE A 21 -18.37 -1.17 -7.27
CA PHE A 21 -18.26 -1.40 -5.83
C PHE A 21 -19.45 -2.20 -5.26
N ALA A 22 -20.69 -1.85 -5.61
CA ALA A 22 -21.85 -2.59 -5.15
C ALA A 22 -21.80 -4.07 -5.58
N ALA A 23 -21.36 -4.34 -6.83
CA ALA A 23 -21.18 -5.71 -7.31
C ALA A 23 -20.03 -6.44 -6.60
N LEU A 24 -18.92 -5.74 -6.32
CA LEU A 24 -17.76 -6.25 -5.60
C LEU A 24 -18.13 -6.64 -4.17
N GLU A 25 -18.79 -5.74 -3.43
CA GLU A 25 -19.29 -5.97 -2.08
C GLU A 25 -20.27 -7.15 -2.01
N HIS A 26 -21.19 -7.23 -2.98
CA HIS A 26 -22.15 -8.32 -3.05
C HIS A 26 -21.47 -9.68 -3.28
N ARG A 27 -20.47 -9.74 -4.16
CA ARG A 27 -19.74 -10.99 -4.44
C ARG A 27 -18.91 -11.43 -3.23
N GLY A 28 -18.15 -10.50 -2.65
CA GLY A 28 -17.21 -10.79 -1.57
C GLY A 28 -16.01 -11.63 -2.02
N LEU A 29 -14.89 -11.44 -1.33
CA LEU A 29 -13.66 -12.18 -1.58
C LEU A 29 -13.80 -13.62 -1.04
N PRO A 30 -13.42 -14.65 -1.80
CA PRO A 30 -13.56 -16.02 -1.33
C PRO A 30 -12.46 -16.37 -0.32
N ILE A 31 -12.84 -17.06 0.75
CA ILE A 31 -11.96 -17.35 1.90
C ILE A 31 -12.29 -18.71 2.53
N ARG A 32 -11.26 -19.49 2.87
CA ARG A 32 -11.40 -20.72 3.67
C ARG A 32 -11.37 -20.38 5.16
N ARG A 33 -12.54 -20.30 5.78
CA ARG A 33 -12.71 -19.96 7.20
C ARG A 33 -11.87 -20.84 8.14
N ALA A 34 -11.89 -22.16 7.94
CA ALA A 34 -11.14 -23.10 8.77
C ALA A 34 -9.63 -22.82 8.72
N ARG A 35 -9.09 -22.61 7.52
CA ARG A 35 -7.67 -22.31 7.33
C ARG A 35 -7.28 -20.98 7.96
N TRP A 36 -8.12 -19.95 7.83
CA TRP A 36 -7.87 -18.65 8.46
C TRP A 36 -7.86 -18.77 10.00
N GLN A 37 -8.83 -19.50 10.57
CA GLN A 37 -8.89 -19.74 12.02
C GLN A 37 -7.64 -20.46 12.53
N GLU A 38 -7.17 -21.51 11.85
CA GLU A 38 -5.93 -22.21 12.21
C GLU A 38 -4.73 -21.26 12.32
N LEU A 39 -4.59 -20.35 11.34
CA LEU A 39 -3.50 -19.36 11.32
C LEU A 39 -3.63 -18.36 12.47
N VAL A 40 -4.85 -17.89 12.75
CA VAL A 40 -5.11 -17.02 13.92
C VAL A 40 -4.76 -17.74 15.22
N ASP A 41 -5.08 -19.02 15.35
CA ASP A 41 -4.78 -19.79 16.57
C ASP A 41 -3.28 -20.08 16.74
N GLU A 42 -2.53 -20.19 15.65
CA GLU A 42 -1.06 -20.17 15.66
C GLU A 42 -0.52 -18.83 16.16
N GLU A 43 -1.04 -17.70 15.66
CA GLU A 43 -0.62 -16.37 16.10
C GLU A 43 -1.03 -16.06 17.55
N LYS A 44 -2.18 -16.57 18.01
CA LYS A 44 -2.59 -16.52 19.43
C LYS A 44 -1.54 -17.21 20.32
N ARG A 45 -1.06 -18.39 19.92
CA ARG A 45 0.00 -19.12 20.63
C ARG A 45 1.34 -18.40 20.57
N ALA A 46 1.72 -17.88 19.41
CA ALA A 46 2.95 -17.12 19.22
C ALA A 46 2.97 -15.85 20.09
N ALA A 47 1.86 -15.11 20.11
CA ALA A 47 1.70 -13.93 20.95
C ALA A 47 1.79 -14.26 22.45
N ALA A 48 1.17 -15.36 22.89
CA ALA A 48 1.25 -15.81 24.28
C ALA A 48 2.70 -16.20 24.67
N ALA A 49 3.41 -16.92 23.79
CA ALA A 49 4.81 -17.29 24.00
C ALA A 49 5.74 -16.07 24.03
N ALA A 50 5.56 -15.12 23.10
CA ALA A 50 6.33 -13.88 23.06
C ALA A 50 6.07 -13.03 24.32
N ARG A 51 4.81 -12.94 24.77
CA ARG A 51 4.44 -12.29 26.03
C ARG A 51 5.14 -12.93 27.23
N ALA A 52 5.10 -14.26 27.35
CA ALA A 52 5.81 -14.96 28.42
C ALA A 52 7.33 -14.70 28.39
N ARG A 53 7.92 -14.67 27.20
CA ARG A 53 9.34 -14.33 27.01
C ARG A 53 9.66 -12.89 27.43
N ILE A 54 8.79 -11.93 27.12
CA ILE A 54 8.94 -10.54 27.56
C ILE A 54 8.97 -10.48 29.08
N PHE A 55 8.01 -11.10 29.78
CA PHE A 55 7.99 -11.11 31.24
C PHE A 55 9.20 -11.81 31.86
N ALA A 56 9.68 -12.90 31.25
CA ALA A 56 10.88 -13.59 31.71
C ALA A 56 12.16 -12.73 31.54
N LEU A 57 12.29 -12.03 30.41
CA LEU A 57 13.42 -11.14 30.13
C LEU A 57 13.36 -9.83 30.91
N ALA A 58 12.16 -9.36 31.21
CA ALA A 58 11.94 -8.16 31.98
C ALA A 58 12.32 -8.35 33.46
N GLY A 59 12.15 -9.56 34.01
CA GLY A 59 12.58 -9.90 35.36
C GLY A 59 12.08 -8.91 36.42
N ASP A 60 13.01 -8.33 37.18
CA ASP A 60 12.73 -7.37 38.25
C ASP A 60 12.47 -5.93 37.73
N HIS A 61 12.57 -5.69 36.42
CA HIS A 61 12.30 -4.38 35.83
C HIS A 61 10.81 -4.07 35.64
N VAL A 62 9.91 -5.02 35.97
CA VAL A 62 8.46 -4.86 35.90
C VAL A 62 7.87 -4.73 37.29
N ALA A 63 7.02 -3.72 37.47
CA ALA A 63 6.28 -3.53 38.71
C ALA A 63 5.37 -4.74 38.96
N ARG A 64 5.22 -5.13 40.23
CA ARG A 64 4.36 -6.25 40.62
C ARG A 64 3.17 -5.71 41.41
N ASP A 65 2.01 -6.29 41.19
CA ASP A 65 0.82 -6.00 41.99
C ASP A 65 0.99 -6.51 43.44
N LEU A 66 0.00 -6.23 44.29
CA LEU A 66 -0.02 -6.67 45.70
C LEU A 66 0.04 -8.20 45.88
N PHE A 67 -0.21 -8.97 44.81
CA PHE A 67 -0.18 -10.43 44.79
C PHE A 67 1.08 -11.00 44.13
N GLY A 68 2.03 -10.15 43.74
CA GLY A 68 3.31 -10.53 43.13
C GLY A 68 3.24 -10.77 41.61
N THR A 69 2.11 -10.48 40.97
CA THR A 69 1.89 -10.61 39.52
C THR A 69 2.55 -9.44 38.79
N PRO A 70 3.39 -9.69 37.77
CA PRO A 70 3.95 -8.63 36.95
C PRO A 70 2.84 -7.82 36.26
N GLU A 71 2.79 -6.52 36.50
CA GLU A 71 1.84 -5.58 35.91
C GLU A 71 2.56 -4.78 34.82
N LEU A 72 2.29 -5.11 33.56
CA LEU A 72 2.82 -4.42 32.40
C LEU A 72 1.79 -4.41 31.29
N ASN A 73 1.34 -3.22 30.93
CA ASN A 73 0.54 -3.00 29.76
C ASN A 73 1.45 -2.82 28.54
N LEU A 74 1.54 -3.87 27.73
CA LEU A 74 2.36 -3.87 26.52
C LEU A 74 1.79 -2.97 25.39
N ASP A 75 0.52 -2.56 25.51
CA ASP A 75 -0.11 -1.60 24.60
C ASP A 75 0.20 -0.14 25.01
N ALA A 76 0.63 0.10 26.25
CA ALA A 76 0.97 1.42 26.74
C ALA A 76 2.40 1.80 26.39
N GLU A 77 2.58 2.74 25.45
CA GLU A 77 3.91 3.16 24.98
C GLU A 77 4.84 3.63 26.11
N HIS A 78 4.32 4.42 27.06
CA HIS A 78 5.11 4.93 28.17
C HIS A 78 5.64 3.82 29.08
N GLU A 79 4.85 2.76 29.30
CA GLU A 79 5.29 1.60 30.10
C GLU A 79 6.34 0.78 29.36
N VAL A 80 6.16 0.54 28.06
CA VAL A 80 7.12 -0.16 27.22
C VAL A 80 8.45 0.60 27.15
N ARG A 81 8.41 1.92 26.96
CA ARG A 81 9.62 2.77 26.97
C ARG A 81 10.31 2.76 28.33
N GLY A 82 9.53 2.85 29.42
CA GLY A 82 10.06 2.76 30.78
C GLY A 82 10.75 1.43 31.05
N LEU A 83 10.15 0.32 30.60
CA LEU A 83 10.73 -1.01 30.70
C LEU A 83 12.03 -1.12 29.90
N LEU A 84 12.02 -0.71 28.63
CA LEU A 84 13.20 -0.72 27.76
C LEU A 84 14.33 0.13 28.36
N GLY A 85 14.00 1.31 28.88
CA GLY A 85 15.00 2.18 29.50
C GLY A 85 15.64 1.57 30.74
N ARG A 86 14.85 0.88 31.58
CA ARG A 86 15.37 0.18 32.76
C ARG A 86 16.20 -1.06 32.39
N ALA A 87 15.75 -1.84 31.42
CA ALA A 87 16.43 -3.08 31.02
C ALA A 87 17.71 -2.83 30.21
N ILE A 88 17.74 -1.77 29.40
CA ILE A 88 18.86 -1.45 28.49
C ILE A 88 19.82 -0.41 29.12
N GLY A 89 19.36 0.36 30.11
CA GLY A 89 20.18 1.30 30.87
C GLY A 89 20.31 2.70 30.26
N HIS A 90 19.55 3.03 29.21
CA HIS A 90 19.43 4.39 28.67
C HIS A 90 18.01 4.66 28.18
N ALA A 91 17.60 5.93 28.18
CA ALA A 91 16.26 6.30 27.72
C ALA A 91 16.05 5.95 26.25
N VAL A 92 14.90 5.35 25.94
CA VAL A 92 14.48 5.06 24.57
C VAL A 92 13.43 6.09 24.15
N ASP A 93 13.68 6.78 23.03
CA ASP A 93 12.87 7.91 22.58
C ASP A 93 11.49 7.50 22.05
N ASP A 94 11.40 6.38 21.34
CA ASP A 94 10.15 5.81 20.85
C ASP A 94 10.18 4.27 20.88
N SER A 95 9.02 3.64 20.72
CA SER A 95 8.93 2.19 20.57
C SER A 95 8.69 1.75 19.13
N ASN A 96 9.08 2.53 18.12
CA ASN A 96 8.82 2.21 16.72
C ASN A 96 9.64 1.01 16.25
N ARG A 97 9.20 0.36 15.16
CA ARG A 97 9.87 -0.84 14.61
C ARG A 97 11.35 -0.62 14.33
N ALA A 98 11.70 0.54 13.77
CA ALA A 98 13.08 0.89 13.44
C ALA A 98 13.96 1.01 14.70
N THR A 99 13.47 1.71 15.72
CA THR A 99 14.16 1.90 17.00
C THR A 99 14.34 0.57 17.71
N LEU A 100 13.28 -0.24 17.82
CA LEU A 100 13.37 -1.57 18.44
C LEU A 100 14.34 -2.49 17.70
N ALA A 101 14.36 -2.47 16.37
CA ALA A 101 15.31 -3.26 15.58
C ALA A 101 16.76 -2.76 15.74
N ALA A 102 16.97 -1.46 15.90
CA ALA A 102 18.29 -0.87 16.09
C ALA A 102 18.90 -1.21 17.47
N LEU A 103 18.06 -1.40 18.50
CA LEU A 103 18.50 -1.74 19.86
C LEU A 103 19.19 -3.12 19.95
N ARG A 104 18.93 -4.04 19.00
CA ARG A 104 19.51 -5.40 18.96
C ARG A 104 19.49 -6.10 20.33
N HIS A 105 18.37 -6.00 21.03
CA HIS A 105 18.22 -6.51 22.40
C HIS A 105 17.13 -7.60 22.44
N PRO A 106 17.33 -8.72 23.16
CA PRO A 106 16.36 -9.83 23.20
C PRO A 106 14.94 -9.41 23.63
N LEU A 107 14.85 -8.41 24.51
CA LEU A 107 13.56 -7.83 24.93
C LEU A 107 12.88 -7.06 23.79
N ALA A 108 13.64 -6.29 23.00
CA ALA A 108 13.11 -5.56 21.86
C ALA A 108 12.63 -6.51 20.75
N ASP A 109 13.38 -7.60 20.51
CA ASP A 109 12.98 -8.65 19.57
C ASP A 109 11.69 -9.35 20.01
N ALA A 110 11.57 -9.68 21.30
CA ALA A 110 10.37 -10.29 21.85
C ALA A 110 9.14 -9.35 21.79
N LEU A 111 9.34 -8.05 22.02
CA LEU A 111 8.31 -7.02 21.85
C LEU A 111 7.86 -6.89 20.39
N LEU A 112 8.80 -6.90 19.44
CA LEU A 112 8.48 -6.87 18.01
C LEU A 112 7.64 -8.08 17.60
N GLN A 113 8.06 -9.28 18.02
CA GLN A 113 7.32 -10.52 17.75
C GLN A 113 5.91 -10.48 18.37
N TRP A 114 5.79 -10.06 19.63
CA TRP A 114 4.49 -9.94 20.30
C TRP A 114 3.57 -8.97 19.57
N ARG A 115 4.05 -7.79 19.15
CA ARG A 115 3.26 -6.80 18.42
C ARG A 115 2.78 -7.30 17.07
N GLU A 116 3.63 -8.02 16.34
CA GLU A 116 3.28 -8.59 15.04
C GLU A 116 2.13 -9.60 15.17
N SER A 117 2.28 -10.57 16.07
CA SER A 117 1.24 -11.58 16.32
C SER A 117 -0.02 -10.98 16.93
N GLN A 118 0.09 -10.07 17.92
CA GLN A 118 -1.08 -9.44 18.55
C GLN A 118 -1.89 -8.60 17.57
N LYS A 119 -1.23 -7.87 16.66
CA LYS A 119 -1.94 -7.14 15.60
C LYS A 119 -2.80 -8.09 14.78
N ILE A 120 -2.29 -9.28 14.46
CA ILE A 120 -3.04 -10.28 13.71
C ILE A 120 -4.23 -10.80 14.54
N VAL A 121 -4.00 -11.17 15.80
CA VAL A 121 -5.06 -11.70 16.67
C VAL A 121 -6.20 -10.70 16.88
N THR A 122 -5.86 -9.43 17.13
CA THR A 122 -6.84 -8.37 17.43
C THR A 122 -7.56 -7.86 16.19
N THR A 123 -6.85 -7.71 15.06
CA THR A 123 -7.41 -7.12 13.83
C THR A 123 -8.04 -8.17 12.91
N TYR A 124 -7.45 -9.36 12.84
CA TYR A 124 -7.79 -10.42 11.88
C TYR A 124 -8.26 -11.71 12.54
N GLY A 125 -8.54 -11.68 13.85
CA GLY A 125 -9.05 -12.82 14.62
C GLY A 125 -10.57 -12.95 14.55
N ASP A 126 -11.19 -13.17 15.70
CA ASP A 126 -12.58 -13.63 15.78
C ASP A 126 -13.58 -12.63 15.15
N ALA A 127 -13.41 -11.32 15.40
CA ALA A 127 -14.25 -10.28 14.79
C ALA A 127 -14.12 -10.21 13.25
N PHE A 128 -12.95 -10.52 12.69
CA PHE A 128 -12.77 -10.59 11.23
C PHE A 128 -13.51 -11.80 10.64
N LEU A 129 -13.49 -12.92 11.35
CA LEU A 129 -14.17 -14.15 10.94
C LEU A 129 -15.70 -14.03 10.95
N ASP A 130 -16.26 -13.15 11.80
CA ASP A 130 -17.70 -12.86 11.83
C ASP A 130 -18.20 -12.20 10.54
N HIS A 131 -17.31 -11.59 9.74
CA HIS A 131 -17.63 -11.05 8.42
C HIS A 131 -17.65 -12.10 7.29
N ILE A 132 -17.34 -13.37 7.59
CA ILE A 132 -17.39 -14.45 6.61
C ILE A 132 -18.80 -15.03 6.56
N VAL A 133 -19.45 -14.89 5.41
CA VAL A 133 -20.81 -15.34 5.12
C VAL A 133 -20.83 -16.33 3.95
N ASP A 134 -22.01 -16.87 3.62
CA ASP A 134 -22.25 -17.70 2.43
C ASP A 134 -21.24 -18.85 2.22
N VAL A 135 -21.00 -19.63 3.28
CA VAL A 135 -20.06 -20.78 3.24
C VAL A 135 -20.64 -21.92 2.41
N ASP A 136 -19.91 -22.31 1.36
CA ASP A 136 -20.30 -23.40 0.47
C ASP A 136 -20.02 -24.80 1.07
N LYS A 137 -20.42 -25.84 0.34
CA LYS A 137 -20.21 -27.25 0.75
C LYS A 137 -18.72 -27.64 0.82
N ALA A 138 -17.84 -26.90 0.15
CA ALA A 138 -16.40 -27.11 0.17
C ALA A 138 -15.71 -26.31 1.31
N GLY A 139 -16.48 -25.59 2.13
CA GLY A 139 -15.98 -24.79 3.24
C GLY A 139 -15.40 -23.43 2.83
N VAL A 140 -15.65 -22.98 1.59
CA VAL A 140 -15.25 -21.66 1.10
C VAL A 140 -16.39 -20.67 1.35
N GLY A 141 -16.13 -19.64 2.15
CA GLY A 141 -17.06 -18.55 2.41
C GLY A 141 -16.71 -17.28 1.63
N ARG A 142 -17.51 -16.24 1.85
CA ARG A 142 -17.36 -14.90 1.29
C ARG A 142 -17.09 -13.91 2.40
N ILE A 143 -15.93 -13.26 2.37
CA ILE A 143 -15.69 -12.10 3.24
C ILE A 143 -16.14 -10.83 2.50
N ARG A 144 -17.09 -10.12 3.10
CA ARG A 144 -17.65 -8.89 2.55
C ARG A 144 -17.20 -7.71 3.38
N SER A 145 -16.59 -6.74 2.72
CA SER A 145 -16.19 -5.47 3.31
C SER A 145 -17.09 -4.35 2.78
N THR A 146 -17.20 -3.25 3.52
CA THR A 146 -17.84 -2.02 3.03
C THR A 146 -16.76 -1.12 2.41
N PHE A 147 -16.83 -0.90 1.11
CA PHE A 147 -15.91 -0.03 0.38
C PHE A 147 -16.44 1.41 0.40
N VAL A 148 -15.52 2.33 0.66
CA VAL A 148 -15.78 3.77 0.64
C VAL A 148 -14.96 4.35 -0.51
N PRO A 149 -15.58 4.59 -1.69
CA PRO A 149 -14.84 5.03 -2.87
C PRO A 149 -14.07 6.33 -2.67
N LEU A 150 -14.61 7.25 -1.86
CA LEU A 150 -13.98 8.50 -1.45
C LEU A 150 -13.47 8.41 0.01
N GLY A 151 -12.85 7.29 0.35
CA GLY A 151 -12.39 7.01 1.71
C GLY A 151 -11.19 7.85 2.16
N ALA A 152 -10.27 8.13 1.24
CA ALA A 152 -9.11 8.98 1.48
C ALA A 152 -9.23 10.33 0.77
N SER A 153 -8.57 11.35 1.31
CA SER A 153 -8.50 12.70 0.72
C SER A 153 -7.85 12.72 -0.67
N THR A 154 -7.00 11.73 -0.96
CA THR A 154 -6.36 11.54 -2.28
C THR A 154 -7.30 10.94 -3.33
N GLY A 155 -8.52 10.54 -2.94
CA GLY A 155 -9.45 9.84 -3.83
C GLY A 155 -9.24 8.33 -3.89
N ARG A 156 -8.27 7.79 -3.15
CA ARG A 156 -8.15 6.34 -2.91
C ARG A 156 -9.38 5.82 -2.18
N VAL A 157 -9.74 4.61 -2.57
CA VAL A 157 -10.77 3.81 -1.91
C VAL A 157 -10.24 3.41 -0.54
N SER A 158 -11.10 3.40 0.47
CA SER A 158 -10.85 2.67 1.72
C SER A 158 -11.90 1.58 1.88
N CYS A 159 -11.69 0.67 2.82
CA CYS A 159 -12.66 -0.34 3.16
C CYS A 159 -12.67 -0.60 4.67
N ARG A 160 -13.82 -0.98 5.20
CA ARG A 160 -14.03 -1.22 6.64
C ARG A 160 -15.00 -2.38 6.85
N ASP A 161 -14.98 -2.92 8.06
CA ASP A 161 -15.93 -3.95 8.51
C ASP A 161 -15.98 -5.17 7.56
N PRO A 162 -14.83 -5.81 7.25
CA PRO A 162 -13.46 -5.61 7.77
C PRO A 162 -12.53 -4.90 6.77
N ASN A 163 -11.33 -4.49 7.18
CA ASN A 163 -10.34 -3.88 6.28
C ASN A 163 -9.59 -4.94 5.46
N LEU A 164 -9.89 -5.03 4.16
CA LEU A 164 -9.26 -5.93 3.19
C LEU A 164 -8.08 -5.32 2.42
N GLN A 165 -7.75 -4.05 2.65
CA GLN A 165 -6.60 -3.39 2.01
C GLN A 165 -5.28 -3.62 2.74
N ASN A 166 -5.34 -3.97 4.02
CA ASN A 166 -4.16 -4.08 4.89
C ASN A 166 -3.95 -5.50 5.43
N LEU A 167 -4.30 -6.53 4.67
CA LEU A 167 -4.21 -7.92 5.11
C LEU A 167 -2.78 -8.30 5.59
N PRO A 168 -2.65 -9.31 6.47
CA PRO A 168 -1.35 -9.73 6.96
C PRO A 168 -0.38 -10.07 5.83
N GLY A 169 0.84 -9.51 5.87
CA GLY A 169 1.86 -9.77 4.85
C GLY A 169 2.45 -11.19 4.87
N ASN A 170 2.00 -12.07 5.78
CA ASN A 170 2.36 -13.48 5.80
C ASN A 170 1.61 -14.21 4.67
N PRO A 171 2.32 -14.81 3.68
CA PRO A 171 1.70 -15.45 2.52
C PRO A 171 0.67 -16.54 2.86
N ARG A 172 0.76 -17.16 4.04
CA ARG A 172 -0.19 -18.19 4.48
C ARG A 172 -1.62 -17.65 4.63
N PHE A 173 -1.78 -16.38 5.00
CA PHE A 173 -3.11 -15.73 5.05
C PHE A 173 -3.66 -15.51 3.64
N HIS A 174 -2.79 -15.15 2.69
CA HIS A 174 -3.13 -15.03 1.27
C HIS A 174 -3.51 -16.37 0.64
N GLU A 175 -2.88 -17.48 1.04
CA GLU A 175 -3.28 -18.84 0.64
C GLU A 175 -4.68 -19.24 1.15
N ALA A 176 -5.13 -18.67 2.27
CA ALA A 176 -6.47 -18.91 2.80
C ALA A 176 -7.55 -18.19 1.98
N LEU A 177 -7.19 -17.16 1.22
CA LEU A 177 -8.06 -16.44 0.29
C LEU A 177 -8.08 -17.21 -1.03
N ARG A 178 -9.10 -18.04 -1.20
CA ARG A 178 -9.10 -19.11 -2.20
C ARG A 178 -10.43 -19.21 -2.89
N ALA A 179 -10.41 -19.24 -4.23
CA ALA A 179 -11.59 -19.45 -5.06
C ALA A 179 -12.26 -20.82 -4.77
N PRO A 180 -13.59 -20.91 -4.91
CA PRO A 180 -14.30 -22.19 -4.78
C PRO A 180 -13.90 -23.18 -5.88
N PRO A 181 -14.10 -24.50 -5.68
CA PRO A 181 -13.75 -25.50 -6.68
C PRO A 181 -14.32 -25.20 -8.07
N GLY A 182 -13.49 -25.34 -9.11
CA GLY A 182 -13.84 -25.03 -10.49
C GLY A 182 -13.71 -23.55 -10.88
N ARG A 183 -13.34 -22.68 -9.93
CA ARG A 183 -13.11 -21.25 -10.15
C ARG A 183 -11.70 -20.84 -9.76
N VAL A 184 -11.25 -19.71 -10.29
CA VAL A 184 -9.92 -19.13 -10.05
C VAL A 184 -10.01 -17.63 -9.79
N LEU A 185 -8.95 -17.10 -9.19
CA LEU A 185 -8.72 -15.67 -9.05
C LEU A 185 -7.78 -15.20 -10.16
N VAL A 186 -8.17 -14.12 -10.82
CA VAL A 186 -7.36 -13.35 -11.75
C VAL A 186 -7.01 -12.04 -11.05
N THR A 187 -5.74 -11.88 -10.69
CA THR A 187 -5.22 -10.69 -10.02
C THR A 187 -4.41 -9.87 -11.02
N ALA A 188 -4.58 -8.56 -11.01
CA ALA A 188 -3.83 -7.68 -11.88
C ALA A 188 -3.49 -6.35 -11.22
N ASP A 189 -2.24 -5.92 -11.35
CA ASP A 189 -1.71 -4.68 -10.78
C ASP A 189 -0.90 -3.90 -11.84
N TYR A 190 -0.76 -2.59 -11.63
CA TYR A 190 0.05 -1.75 -12.52
C TYR A 190 1.52 -1.83 -12.12
N GLY A 191 2.38 -2.27 -13.04
CA GLY A 191 3.81 -2.35 -12.80
C GLY A 191 4.43 -0.96 -12.58
N THR A 192 4.76 -0.64 -11.32
CA THR A 192 5.34 0.65 -10.88
C THR A 192 4.47 1.87 -11.22
N CYS A 193 3.15 1.78 -10.98
CA CYS A 193 2.15 2.80 -11.33
C CYS A 193 2.56 4.25 -10.98
N GLU A 194 2.94 4.51 -9.73
CA GLU A 194 3.28 5.86 -9.29
C GLU A 194 4.51 6.43 -10.00
N LEU A 195 5.51 5.61 -10.32
CA LEU A 195 6.69 6.07 -11.05
C LEU A 195 6.39 6.37 -12.51
N ARG A 196 5.44 5.65 -13.12
CA ARG A 196 4.91 5.97 -14.46
C ARG A 196 4.19 7.31 -14.44
N ILE A 197 3.41 7.59 -13.40
CA ILE A 197 2.73 8.89 -13.24
C ILE A 197 3.75 10.01 -13.02
N VAL A 198 4.79 9.79 -12.20
CA VAL A 198 5.89 10.76 -12.06
C VAL A 198 6.58 11.03 -13.40
N ALA A 199 6.84 10.00 -14.20
CA ALA A 199 7.44 10.16 -15.53
C ALA A 199 6.54 10.96 -16.48
N GLU A 200 5.22 10.71 -16.47
CA GLU A 200 4.25 11.46 -17.27
C GLU A 200 4.22 12.95 -16.87
N LEU A 201 4.19 13.24 -15.57
CA LEU A 201 4.00 14.59 -15.03
C LEU A 201 5.29 15.42 -15.03
N SER A 202 6.44 14.79 -14.80
CA SER A 202 7.74 15.47 -14.82
C SER A 202 8.36 15.57 -16.21
N GLU A 203 7.92 14.72 -17.14
CA GLU A 203 8.47 14.59 -18.49
C GLU A 203 9.99 14.31 -18.48
N ASP A 204 10.49 13.63 -17.46
CA ASP A 204 11.91 13.32 -17.35
C ASP A 204 12.34 12.36 -18.48
N PRO A 205 13.31 12.75 -19.32
CA PRO A 205 13.65 12.00 -20.52
C PRO A 205 14.25 10.62 -20.20
N VAL A 206 14.92 10.46 -19.05
CA VAL A 206 15.50 9.17 -18.66
C VAL A 206 14.38 8.21 -18.26
N PHE A 207 13.42 8.67 -17.46
CA PHE A 207 12.27 7.87 -17.06
C PHE A 207 11.39 7.50 -18.26
N LEU A 208 11.07 8.48 -19.11
CA LEU A 208 10.27 8.24 -20.32
C LEU A 208 10.94 7.21 -21.24
N ALA A 209 12.25 7.34 -21.49
CA ALA A 209 12.99 6.42 -22.33
C ALA A 209 13.08 5.01 -21.71
N ALA A 210 13.30 4.90 -20.40
CA ALA A 210 13.36 3.62 -19.69
C ALA A 210 12.02 2.86 -19.84
N PHE A 211 10.89 3.53 -19.59
CA PHE A 211 9.58 2.91 -19.74
C PHE A 211 9.25 2.58 -21.20
N ALA A 212 9.59 3.44 -22.16
CA ALA A 212 9.38 3.18 -23.58
C ALA A 212 10.15 1.94 -24.07
N ARG A 213 11.33 1.66 -23.50
CA ARG A 213 12.15 0.49 -23.82
C ARG A 213 11.81 -0.75 -22.98
N GLY A 214 10.85 -0.67 -22.05
CA GLY A 214 10.54 -1.77 -21.14
C GLY A 214 11.69 -2.12 -20.18
N GLU A 215 12.56 -1.15 -19.88
CA GLU A 215 13.71 -1.35 -18.99
C GLU A 215 13.27 -1.40 -17.51
N ASP A 216 14.08 -2.04 -16.68
CA ASP A 216 13.94 -1.98 -15.23
C ASP A 216 14.33 -0.58 -14.73
N LEU A 217 13.32 0.24 -14.45
CA LEU A 217 13.53 1.63 -14.03
C LEU A 217 14.47 1.75 -12.83
N HIS A 218 14.41 0.84 -11.86
CA HIS A 218 15.30 0.91 -10.69
C HIS A 218 16.76 0.68 -11.07
N ALA A 219 17.01 -0.23 -12.01
CA ALA A 219 18.35 -0.48 -12.54
C ALA A 219 18.84 0.71 -13.40
N THR A 220 17.96 1.30 -14.22
CA THR A 220 18.28 2.50 -15.00
C THR A 220 18.61 3.68 -14.08
N VAL A 221 17.79 3.93 -13.06
CA VAL A 221 18.04 4.98 -12.06
C VAL A 221 19.36 4.75 -11.33
N ALA A 222 19.61 3.53 -10.85
CA ALA A 222 20.86 3.20 -10.18
C ALA A 222 22.07 3.43 -11.11
N SER A 223 21.97 3.01 -12.37
CA SER A 223 23.06 3.20 -13.35
C SER A 223 23.32 4.68 -13.63
N SER A 224 22.27 5.48 -13.82
CA SER A 224 22.38 6.93 -14.04
C SER A 224 22.92 7.67 -12.81
N MET A 225 22.54 7.25 -11.61
CA MET A 225 23.05 7.86 -10.37
C MET A 225 24.51 7.48 -10.15
N PHE A 226 24.86 6.19 -10.18
CA PHE A 226 26.16 5.69 -9.73
C PHE A 226 27.22 5.60 -10.83
N GLY A 227 26.83 5.74 -12.11
CA GLY A 227 27.76 5.70 -13.25
C GLY A 227 28.32 4.31 -13.55
N VAL A 228 27.66 3.25 -13.07
CA VAL A 228 28.04 1.86 -13.29
C VAL A 228 26.87 1.07 -13.86
N PRO A 229 27.08 0.04 -14.71
CA PRO A 229 25.99 -0.81 -15.16
C PRO A 229 25.32 -1.54 -13.99
N VAL A 230 24.00 -1.46 -13.89
CA VAL A 230 23.19 -2.15 -12.87
C VAL A 230 22.14 -3.03 -13.55
N SER A 231 21.92 -4.22 -13.01
CA SER A 231 20.87 -5.14 -13.43
C SER A 231 20.32 -5.92 -12.23
N LYS A 232 19.45 -6.91 -12.47
CA LYS A 232 18.99 -7.81 -11.41
C LYS A 232 20.13 -8.70 -10.87
N THR A 233 21.14 -8.99 -11.70
CA THR A 233 22.27 -9.88 -11.35
C THR A 233 23.56 -9.13 -11.06
N GLN A 234 23.74 -7.93 -11.63
CA GLN A 234 24.93 -7.11 -11.48
C GLN A 234 24.62 -5.87 -10.64
N ASN A 235 25.41 -5.62 -9.60
CA ASN A 235 25.22 -4.48 -8.68
C ASN A 235 23.79 -4.40 -8.08
N SER A 236 23.21 -5.55 -7.74
CA SER A 236 21.81 -5.66 -7.28
C SER A 236 21.53 -4.84 -6.00
N GLU A 237 22.53 -4.63 -5.16
CA GLU A 237 22.47 -3.73 -4.00
C GLU A 237 22.20 -2.27 -4.38
N LEU A 238 22.76 -1.78 -5.49
CA LEU A 238 22.52 -0.43 -5.98
C LEU A 238 21.10 -0.31 -6.55
N ARG A 239 20.60 -1.38 -7.18
CA ARG A 239 19.19 -1.47 -7.60
C ARG A 239 18.25 -1.40 -6.40
N GLN A 240 18.55 -2.13 -5.32
CA GLN A 240 17.77 -2.09 -4.06
C GLN A 240 17.75 -0.68 -3.45
N ARG A 241 18.92 0.00 -3.42
CA ARG A 241 19.00 1.40 -2.95
C ARG A 241 18.18 2.35 -3.82
N ALA A 242 18.30 2.25 -5.15
CA ALA A 242 17.51 3.06 -6.08
C ALA A 242 16.01 2.79 -5.96
N LYS A 243 15.61 1.54 -5.69
CA LYS A 243 14.22 1.20 -5.37
C LYS A 243 13.74 1.97 -4.15
N ALA A 244 14.46 1.89 -3.02
CA ALA A 244 14.10 2.63 -1.81
C ALA A 244 14.03 4.16 -2.03
N ILE A 245 14.98 4.72 -2.79
CA ILE A 245 14.97 6.14 -3.17
C ILE A 245 13.72 6.49 -3.98
N ASN A 246 13.43 5.75 -5.06
CA ASN A 246 12.26 5.98 -5.91
C ASN A 246 10.95 5.92 -5.10
N PHE A 247 10.78 4.91 -4.26
CA PHE A 247 9.61 4.78 -3.39
C PHE A 247 9.51 5.96 -2.42
N GLY A 248 10.61 6.32 -1.74
CA GLY A 248 10.61 7.46 -0.81
C GLY A 248 10.26 8.79 -1.49
N LEU A 249 10.75 9.00 -2.71
CA LEU A 249 10.54 10.23 -3.47
C LEU A 249 9.08 10.44 -3.90
N VAL A 250 8.44 9.38 -4.40
CA VAL A 250 7.01 9.38 -4.76
C VAL A 250 6.12 9.77 -3.57
N TYR A 251 6.57 9.48 -2.35
CA TYR A 251 5.85 9.80 -1.11
C TYR A 251 6.36 11.06 -0.40
N GLY A 252 7.22 11.85 -1.03
CA GLY A 252 7.73 13.09 -0.47
C GLY A 252 8.57 12.87 0.80
N MET A 253 9.24 11.72 0.93
CA MET A 253 10.14 11.46 2.04
C MET A 253 11.31 12.45 2.02
N GLY A 254 11.62 13.02 3.18
CA GLY A 254 12.82 13.83 3.38
C GLY A 254 14.07 12.96 3.61
N PRO A 255 15.26 13.59 3.67
CA PRO A 255 16.54 12.90 3.87
C PRO A 255 16.57 11.94 5.07
N ALA A 256 15.99 12.35 6.21
CA ALA A 256 15.97 11.53 7.42
C ALA A 256 15.13 10.25 7.26
N ALA A 257 13.97 10.34 6.60
CA ALA A 257 13.12 9.17 6.35
C ALA A 257 13.78 8.23 5.32
N LEU A 258 14.44 8.77 4.31
CA LEU A 258 15.22 7.99 3.36
C LEU A 258 16.39 7.26 4.03
N ALA A 259 17.14 7.95 4.90
CA ALA A 259 18.24 7.38 5.66
C ALA A 259 17.77 6.21 6.54
N ALA A 260 16.67 6.40 7.27
CA ALA A 260 16.06 5.35 8.08
C ALA A 260 15.62 4.14 7.25
N SER A 261 15.00 4.36 6.07
CA SER A 261 14.59 3.28 5.18
C SER A 261 15.77 2.50 4.60
N LEU A 262 16.92 3.14 4.45
CA LEU A 262 18.15 2.53 3.92
C LEU A 262 19.05 1.95 5.02
N GLY A 263 18.78 2.23 6.29
CA GLY A 263 19.64 1.86 7.41
C GLY A 263 21.00 2.56 7.37
N VAL A 264 21.04 3.81 6.88
CA VAL A 264 22.27 4.62 6.77
C VAL A 264 22.15 5.91 7.59
N ASP A 265 23.26 6.60 7.77
CA ASP A 265 23.27 7.90 8.45
C ASP A 265 22.51 8.97 7.66
N ARG A 266 21.99 9.95 8.40
CA ARG A 266 21.22 11.07 7.83
C ARG A 266 21.96 11.78 6.69
N ASP A 267 23.24 12.06 6.89
CA ASP A 267 24.08 12.77 5.92
C ASP A 267 24.21 11.98 4.61
N VAL A 268 24.34 10.64 4.71
CA VAL A 268 24.36 9.75 3.54
C VAL A 268 23.02 9.77 2.82
N GLY A 269 21.90 9.79 3.56
CA GLY A 269 20.56 9.92 2.98
C GLY A 269 20.37 11.25 2.24
N GLU A 270 20.90 12.35 2.78
CA GLU A 270 20.87 13.67 2.16
C GLU A 270 21.70 13.71 0.87
N ASP A 271 22.92 13.17 0.90
CA ASP A 271 23.79 13.08 -0.28
C ASP A 271 23.17 12.26 -1.41
N LEU A 272 22.53 11.13 -1.08
CA LEU A 272 21.81 10.31 -2.05
C LEU A 272 20.65 11.05 -2.70
N LEU A 273 19.86 11.77 -1.90
CA LEU A 273 18.73 12.56 -2.40
C LEU A 273 19.20 13.72 -3.28
N ASN A 274 20.26 14.42 -2.86
CA ASN A 274 20.88 15.50 -3.64
C ASN A 274 21.45 14.96 -4.96
N ARG A 275 22.11 13.80 -4.94
CA ARG A 275 22.60 13.12 -6.14
C ARG A 275 21.45 12.77 -7.08
N TYR A 276 20.37 12.19 -6.56
CA TYR A 276 19.17 11.88 -7.34
C TYR A 276 18.64 13.11 -8.07
N PHE A 277 18.45 14.22 -7.37
CA PHE A 277 17.91 15.44 -7.97
C PHE A 277 18.87 16.14 -8.95
N ARG A 278 20.18 15.96 -8.79
CA ARG A 278 21.16 16.38 -9.82
C ARG A 278 21.04 15.52 -11.08
N THR A 279 20.81 14.22 -10.93
CA THR A 279 20.64 13.29 -12.06
C THR A 279 19.30 13.48 -12.77
N PHE A 280 18.22 13.77 -12.03
CA PHE A 280 16.84 13.92 -12.55
C PHE A 280 16.28 15.32 -12.25
N PRO A 281 16.80 16.38 -12.88
CA PRO A 281 16.40 17.75 -12.59
C PRO A 281 14.94 18.05 -12.97
N ARG A 282 14.38 17.33 -13.95
CA ARG A 282 12.96 17.46 -14.34
C ARG A 282 12.01 16.99 -13.25
N ILE A 283 12.35 15.88 -12.59
CA ILE A 283 11.60 15.38 -11.43
C ILE A 283 11.66 16.39 -10.28
N ARG A 284 12.84 16.94 -10.00
CA ARG A 284 12.99 17.99 -8.97
C ARG A 284 12.09 19.18 -9.26
N SER A 285 12.20 19.74 -10.46
CA SER A 285 11.45 20.92 -10.90
C SER A 285 9.94 20.68 -10.83
N TYR A 286 9.48 19.49 -11.24
CA TYR A 286 8.07 19.11 -11.10
C TYR A 286 7.61 19.07 -9.64
N LEU A 287 8.35 18.41 -8.75
CA LEU A 287 7.96 18.28 -7.34
C LEU A 287 7.98 19.61 -6.59
N GLU A 288 8.96 20.48 -6.86
CA GLU A 288 9.03 21.82 -6.29
C GLU A 288 7.92 22.70 -6.86
N GLY A 289 7.74 22.73 -8.18
CA GLY A 289 6.70 23.52 -8.86
C GLY A 289 5.26 23.06 -8.54
N SER A 290 5.05 21.80 -8.19
CA SER A 290 3.74 21.28 -7.77
C SER A 290 3.26 21.92 -6.47
N VAL A 291 4.17 22.18 -5.52
CA VAL A 291 3.84 22.87 -4.27
C VAL A 291 3.46 24.32 -4.56
N GLU A 292 4.28 25.03 -5.34
CA GLU A 292 4.02 26.43 -5.70
C GLU A 292 2.68 26.59 -6.44
N THR A 293 2.41 25.67 -7.38
CA THR A 293 1.15 25.64 -8.13
C THR A 293 -0.03 25.38 -7.20
N ALA A 294 0.09 24.45 -6.26
CA ALA A 294 -0.96 24.13 -5.31
C ALA A 294 -1.27 25.32 -4.39
N LEU A 295 -0.24 26.02 -3.91
CA LEU A 295 -0.36 27.24 -3.11
C LEU A 295 -1.04 28.37 -3.87
N SER A 296 -0.63 28.60 -5.12
CA SER A 296 -1.21 29.62 -6.00
C SER A 296 -2.70 29.38 -6.27
N ARG A 297 -3.09 28.12 -6.48
CA ARG A 297 -4.48 27.75 -6.82
C ARG A 297 -5.37 27.49 -5.61
N GLY A 298 -4.79 27.23 -4.45
CA GLY A 298 -5.47 26.77 -3.23
C GLY A 298 -5.86 25.28 -3.26
N TYR A 299 -5.34 24.50 -4.21
CA TYR A 299 -5.59 23.06 -4.32
C TYR A 299 -4.55 22.33 -5.17
N SER A 300 -4.34 21.03 -4.88
CA SER A 300 -3.65 20.09 -5.77
C SER A 300 -4.64 19.40 -6.69
N GLU A 301 -4.21 19.04 -7.90
CA GLU A 301 -5.08 18.47 -8.93
C GLU A 301 -4.42 17.25 -9.60
N THR A 302 -5.20 16.20 -9.83
CA THR A 302 -4.79 14.99 -10.59
C THR A 302 -4.91 15.21 -12.10
N VAL A 303 -4.41 14.26 -12.90
CA VAL A 303 -4.57 14.29 -14.36
C VAL A 303 -6.04 14.31 -14.80
N LEU A 304 -6.92 13.59 -14.11
CA LEU A 304 -8.36 13.58 -14.42
C LEU A 304 -9.07 14.88 -13.98
N GLY A 305 -8.45 15.64 -13.08
CA GLY A 305 -8.97 16.91 -12.55
C GLY A 305 -9.54 16.83 -11.13
N ARG A 306 -9.36 15.71 -10.40
CA ARG A 306 -9.73 15.63 -8.97
C ARG A 306 -8.93 16.64 -8.17
N ARG A 307 -9.59 17.38 -7.27
CA ARG A 307 -8.94 18.43 -6.47
C ARG A 307 -8.93 18.11 -4.98
N LEU A 308 -7.81 18.40 -4.34
CA LEU A 308 -7.67 18.44 -2.88
C LEU A 308 -7.41 19.88 -2.48
N PHE A 309 -8.36 20.49 -1.77
CA PHE A 309 -8.24 21.85 -1.25
C PHE A 309 -7.45 21.84 0.06
N PHE A 310 -6.73 22.92 0.29
CA PHE A 310 -5.96 23.12 1.51
C PHE A 310 -6.40 24.41 2.18
N ASP A 311 -6.30 24.44 3.51
CA ASP A 311 -6.46 25.67 4.27
C ASP A 311 -5.16 26.49 4.18
N PRO A 312 -5.18 27.69 3.58
CA PRO A 312 -4.00 28.54 3.50
C PRO A 312 -3.48 28.94 4.89
N ASP A 313 -4.34 29.05 5.91
CA ASP A 313 -3.95 29.46 7.26
C ASP A 313 -3.15 28.37 7.98
N ALA A 314 -3.32 27.10 7.56
CA ALA A 314 -2.54 25.97 8.07
C ALA A 314 -1.05 26.02 7.66
N LEU A 315 -0.66 26.88 6.72
CA LEU A 315 0.74 27.06 6.29
C LEU A 315 1.58 27.91 7.26
N ALA A 316 0.95 28.62 8.20
CA ALA A 316 1.63 29.52 9.12
C ALA A 316 2.41 28.79 10.22
N ALA A 317 2.13 27.50 10.45
CA ALA A 317 2.86 26.67 11.41
C ALA A 317 3.91 25.80 10.70
N ASP A 318 5.18 25.86 11.14
CA ASP A 318 6.31 25.18 10.50
C ASP A 318 6.11 23.66 10.32
N ASN A 319 5.53 22.98 11.31
CA ASN A 319 5.26 21.53 11.24
C ASN A 319 4.18 21.20 10.19
N ALA A 320 3.11 22.01 10.14
CA ALA A 320 2.02 21.82 9.19
C ALA A 320 2.47 22.08 7.74
N ARG A 321 3.41 23.01 7.53
CA ARG A 321 3.99 23.29 6.21
C ARG A 321 4.73 22.08 5.62
N GLY A 322 5.45 21.33 6.46
CA GLY A 322 6.17 20.13 6.04
C GLY A 322 5.25 18.98 5.63
N GLU A 323 4.16 18.75 6.36
CA GLU A 323 3.17 17.71 6.04
C GLU A 323 2.32 18.09 4.83
N LEU A 324 1.86 19.35 4.79
CA LEU A 324 1.06 19.86 3.68
C LEU A 324 1.86 19.88 2.37
N GLY A 325 3.14 20.23 2.42
CA GLY A 325 4.04 20.16 1.27
C GLY A 325 4.20 18.73 0.72
N ARG A 326 4.24 17.71 1.58
CA ARG A 326 4.24 16.30 1.15
C ARG A 326 2.91 15.91 0.52
N LEU A 327 1.80 16.31 1.14
CA LEU A 327 0.46 16.05 0.62
C LEU A 327 0.28 16.68 -0.78
N MET A 328 0.75 17.92 -0.97
CA MET A 328 0.69 18.63 -2.24
C MET A 328 1.48 17.94 -3.36
N LYS A 329 2.64 17.35 -3.03
CA LYS A 329 3.47 16.57 -3.97
C LYS A 329 2.86 15.20 -4.28
N ASN A 330 2.34 14.52 -3.27
CA ASN A 330 1.88 13.14 -3.39
C ASN A 330 0.49 13.05 -4.02
N MET A 331 -0.38 14.02 -3.78
CA MET A 331 -1.78 13.97 -4.19
C MET A 331 -1.95 13.85 -5.72
N PRO A 332 -1.25 14.63 -6.56
CA PRO A 332 -1.35 14.46 -8.02
C PRO A 332 -0.95 13.05 -8.47
N ILE A 333 0.03 12.42 -7.80
CA ILE A 333 0.56 11.10 -8.15
C ILE A 333 -0.42 10.01 -7.69
N GLN A 334 -0.68 9.92 -6.39
CA GLN A 334 -1.56 8.90 -5.79
C GLN A 334 -3.00 9.04 -6.25
N GLY A 335 -3.50 10.28 -6.40
CA GLY A 335 -4.86 10.52 -6.85
C GLY A 335 -5.05 10.14 -8.31
N THR A 336 -4.03 10.36 -9.17
CA THR A 336 -4.08 9.88 -10.56
C THR A 336 -4.06 8.36 -10.61
N SER A 337 -3.27 7.69 -9.77
CA SER A 337 -3.31 6.22 -9.62
C SER A 337 -4.72 5.75 -9.22
N ALA A 338 -5.34 6.39 -8.21
CA ALA A 338 -6.70 6.07 -7.80
C ALA A 338 -7.74 6.30 -8.90
N ASP A 339 -7.59 7.37 -9.69
CA ASP A 339 -8.45 7.67 -10.84
C ASP A 339 -8.31 6.62 -11.93
N MET A 340 -7.09 6.15 -12.21
CA MET A 340 -6.81 5.06 -13.15
C MET A 340 -7.47 3.75 -12.70
N THR A 341 -7.29 3.37 -11.43
CA THR A 341 -7.89 2.14 -10.88
C THR A 341 -9.41 2.20 -10.96
N LYS A 342 -10.04 3.30 -10.57
CA LYS A 342 -11.50 3.46 -10.67
C LYS A 342 -12.00 3.42 -12.11
N LEU A 343 -11.26 4.03 -13.04
CA LEU A 343 -11.61 3.97 -14.46
C LEU A 343 -11.52 2.53 -14.99
N ALA A 344 -10.47 1.80 -14.62
CA ALA A 344 -10.33 0.38 -14.95
C ALA A 344 -11.47 -0.45 -14.36
N MET A 345 -11.86 -0.21 -13.10
CA MET A 345 -12.99 -0.89 -12.46
C MET A 345 -14.30 -0.67 -13.21
N VAL A 346 -14.61 0.57 -13.63
CA VAL A 346 -15.83 0.88 -14.38
C VAL A 346 -15.84 0.10 -15.69
N ARG A 347 -14.76 0.22 -16.47
CA ARG A 347 -14.61 -0.44 -17.78
C ARG A 347 -14.70 -1.95 -17.67
N LEU A 348 -13.95 -2.52 -16.73
CA LEU A 348 -13.90 -3.96 -16.49
C LEU A 348 -15.27 -4.48 -16.04
N HIS A 349 -15.95 -3.78 -15.14
CA HIS A 349 -17.27 -4.19 -14.67
C HIS A 349 -18.29 -4.26 -15.82
N GLU A 350 -18.35 -3.22 -16.67
CA GLU A 350 -19.22 -3.21 -17.85
C GLU A 350 -18.86 -4.34 -18.82
N ARG A 351 -17.56 -4.54 -19.08
CA ARG A 351 -17.06 -5.56 -20.01
C ARG A 351 -17.34 -6.99 -19.54
N LEU A 352 -17.16 -7.28 -18.26
CA LEU A 352 -17.46 -8.60 -17.69
C LEU A 352 -18.96 -8.90 -17.67
N LEU A 353 -19.81 -7.89 -17.46
CA LEU A 353 -21.26 -8.06 -17.58
C LEU A 353 -21.67 -8.43 -19.00
N GLU A 354 -21.12 -7.73 -20.01
CA GLU A 354 -21.40 -8.00 -21.42
C GLU A 354 -20.90 -9.38 -21.88
N ARG A 355 -19.65 -9.74 -21.55
CA ARG A 355 -18.99 -10.94 -22.08
C ARG A 355 -19.25 -12.20 -21.29
N CYS A 356 -19.37 -12.07 -19.97
CA CYS A 356 -19.46 -13.22 -19.07
C CYS A 356 -20.85 -13.36 -18.43
N GLN A 357 -21.79 -12.44 -18.70
CA GLN A 357 -23.15 -12.46 -18.13
C GLN A 357 -23.17 -12.63 -16.60
N GLY A 358 -22.13 -12.12 -15.92
CA GLY A 358 -21.96 -12.25 -14.46
C GLY A 358 -21.23 -13.51 -13.99
N ALA A 359 -20.82 -14.43 -14.87
CA ALA A 359 -19.99 -15.60 -14.53
C ALA A 359 -18.55 -15.21 -14.13
N ALA A 360 -18.11 -13.99 -14.42
CA ALA A 360 -16.89 -13.40 -13.89
C ALA A 360 -17.23 -12.07 -13.21
N GLY A 361 -16.45 -11.68 -12.19
CA GLY A 361 -16.65 -10.37 -11.56
C GLY A 361 -15.59 -10.01 -10.54
N LEU A 362 -15.45 -8.70 -10.31
CA LEU A 362 -14.60 -8.15 -9.28
C LEU A 362 -15.04 -8.65 -7.89
N VAL A 363 -14.07 -9.12 -7.10
CA VAL A 363 -14.28 -9.60 -5.72
C VAL A 363 -13.50 -8.80 -4.70
N ASN A 364 -12.42 -8.13 -5.11
CA ASN A 364 -11.66 -7.24 -4.24
C ASN A 364 -10.87 -6.20 -5.06
N THR A 365 -10.41 -5.15 -4.39
CA THR A 365 -9.40 -4.23 -4.90
C THR A 365 -8.51 -3.73 -3.77
N VAL A 366 -7.20 -3.78 -3.98
CA VAL A 366 -6.20 -3.28 -3.02
C VAL A 366 -5.30 -2.30 -3.74
N HIS A 367 -5.37 -1.03 -3.34
CA HIS A 367 -4.63 0.05 -3.98
C HIS A 367 -4.90 0.16 -5.50
N ASP A 368 -3.98 -0.32 -6.33
CA ASP A 368 -4.04 -0.33 -7.78
C ASP A 368 -4.18 -1.74 -8.36
N GLU A 369 -4.35 -2.73 -7.50
CA GLU A 369 -4.65 -4.11 -7.85
C GLU A 369 -6.16 -4.37 -7.92
N LEU A 370 -6.56 -5.11 -8.95
CA LEU A 370 -7.91 -5.65 -9.14
C LEU A 370 -7.90 -7.16 -9.00
N VAL A 371 -8.85 -7.70 -8.24
CA VAL A 371 -9.04 -9.14 -8.05
C VAL A 371 -10.40 -9.55 -8.64
N VAL A 372 -10.37 -10.45 -9.61
CA VAL A 372 -11.56 -10.97 -10.30
C VAL A 372 -11.68 -12.46 -10.05
N GLU A 373 -12.88 -12.93 -9.72
CA GLU A 373 -13.18 -14.35 -9.68
C GLU A 373 -13.91 -14.77 -10.96
N CYS A 374 -13.50 -15.89 -11.55
CA CYS A 374 -14.14 -16.46 -12.73
C CYS A 374 -14.01 -18.00 -12.76
N ASP A 375 -14.75 -18.65 -13.65
CA ASP A 375 -14.62 -20.09 -13.86
C ASP A 375 -13.26 -20.41 -14.48
N ALA A 376 -12.63 -21.50 -14.05
CA ALA A 376 -11.27 -21.87 -14.48
C ALA A 376 -11.14 -21.98 -16.01
N VAL A 377 -12.20 -22.44 -16.69
CA VAL A 377 -12.26 -22.56 -18.15
C VAL A 377 -12.26 -21.21 -18.88
N ALA A 378 -12.62 -20.12 -18.20
CA ALA A 378 -12.68 -18.77 -18.76
C ALA A 378 -11.47 -17.90 -18.34
N ALA A 379 -10.52 -18.47 -17.59
CA ALA A 379 -9.45 -17.72 -16.94
C ALA A 379 -8.61 -16.90 -17.92
N ASP A 380 -8.18 -17.47 -19.05
CA ASP A 380 -7.36 -16.77 -20.04
C ASP A 380 -8.11 -15.60 -20.68
N VAL A 381 -9.40 -15.78 -20.98
CA VAL A 381 -10.25 -14.73 -21.58
C VAL A 381 -10.47 -13.60 -20.58
N VAL A 382 -10.70 -13.93 -19.31
CA VAL A 382 -10.88 -12.94 -18.24
C VAL A 382 -9.56 -12.23 -17.96
N ALA A 383 -8.43 -12.92 -17.91
CA ALA A 383 -7.10 -12.33 -17.73
C ALA A 383 -6.74 -11.34 -18.84
N ALA A 384 -6.99 -11.69 -20.11
CA ALA A 384 -6.83 -10.77 -21.24
C ALA A 384 -7.74 -9.55 -21.10
N CYS A 385 -9.01 -9.76 -20.74
CA CYS A 385 -9.97 -8.67 -20.53
C CYS A 385 -9.53 -7.72 -19.41
N VAL A 386 -9.09 -8.25 -18.27
CA VAL A 386 -8.60 -7.43 -17.13
C VAL A 386 -7.40 -6.59 -17.56
N ARG A 387 -6.42 -7.21 -18.23
CA ARG A 387 -5.25 -6.52 -18.78
C ARG A 387 -5.66 -5.38 -19.72
N GLU A 388 -6.48 -5.67 -20.73
CA GLU A 388 -6.89 -4.70 -21.74
C GLU A 388 -7.57 -3.47 -21.12
N GLU A 389 -8.51 -3.68 -20.19
CA GLU A 389 -9.27 -2.57 -19.59
C GLU A 389 -8.43 -1.73 -18.62
N MET A 390 -7.48 -2.35 -17.89
CA MET A 390 -6.50 -1.62 -17.08
C MET A 390 -5.53 -0.82 -17.95
N GLU A 391 -4.97 -1.43 -19.00
CA GLU A 391 -4.08 -0.72 -19.92
C GLU A 391 -4.80 0.45 -20.62
N GLU A 392 -6.08 0.30 -20.95
CA GLU A 392 -6.88 1.37 -21.56
C GLU A 392 -7.23 2.50 -20.58
N ALA A 393 -7.49 2.17 -19.32
CA ALA A 393 -7.64 3.16 -18.25
C ALA A 393 -6.35 3.97 -18.06
N HIS A 394 -5.19 3.31 -18.09
CA HIS A 394 -3.89 3.97 -18.10
C HIS A 394 -3.73 4.89 -19.31
N ARG A 395 -3.94 4.40 -20.54
CA ARG A 395 -3.83 5.21 -21.77
C ARG A 395 -4.79 6.40 -21.78
N THR A 396 -5.90 6.32 -21.04
CA THR A 396 -6.83 7.44 -20.93
C THR A 396 -6.19 8.64 -20.23
N LEU A 397 -5.36 8.41 -19.21
CA LEU A 397 -4.74 9.48 -18.40
C LEU A 397 -3.27 9.73 -18.76
N LEU A 398 -2.47 8.69 -18.97
CA LEU A 398 -1.05 8.81 -19.30
C LEU A 398 -0.86 8.62 -20.81
N LYS A 399 -0.25 9.60 -21.48
CA LYS A 399 -0.11 9.64 -22.95
C LYS A 399 1.29 9.32 -23.42
N ARG A 400 2.31 9.59 -22.60
CA ARG A 400 3.72 9.44 -22.99
C ARG A 400 4.33 8.14 -22.46
N VAL A 401 3.81 7.63 -21.36
CA VAL A 401 4.31 6.41 -20.72
C VAL A 401 3.46 5.21 -21.15
N PRO A 402 4.04 4.11 -21.67
CA PRO A 402 3.27 2.91 -22.00
C PRO A 402 2.69 2.26 -20.73
N PRO A 403 1.52 1.61 -20.81
CA PRO A 403 0.99 0.83 -19.70
C PRO A 403 1.83 -0.44 -19.48
N LEU A 404 1.85 -0.93 -18.24
CA LEU A 404 2.33 -2.26 -17.90
C LEU A 404 1.41 -2.80 -16.82
N VAL A 405 0.71 -3.90 -17.12
CA VAL A 405 -0.16 -4.60 -16.18
C VAL A 405 0.38 -6.00 -16.01
N GLU A 406 0.71 -6.38 -14.78
CA GLU A 406 1.08 -7.75 -14.45
C GLU A 406 -0.21 -8.50 -14.12
N VAL A 407 -0.36 -9.72 -14.65
CA VAL A 407 -1.58 -10.52 -14.43
C VAL A 407 -1.16 -11.90 -13.98
N HIS A 408 -1.77 -12.35 -12.90
CA HIS A 408 -1.57 -13.67 -12.34
C HIS A 408 -2.92 -14.38 -12.22
N VAL A 409 -2.91 -15.69 -12.46
CA VAL A 409 -4.09 -16.56 -12.37
C VAL A 409 -3.76 -17.66 -11.39
N GLY A 410 -4.57 -17.80 -10.35
CA GLY A 410 -4.34 -18.80 -9.31
C GLY A 410 -5.62 -19.20 -8.59
N GLU A 411 -5.58 -20.36 -7.92
CA GLU A 411 -6.67 -20.76 -7.03
C GLU A 411 -6.70 -19.91 -5.76
N THR A 412 -5.55 -19.35 -5.38
CA THR A 412 -5.34 -18.55 -4.17
C THR A 412 -4.88 -17.15 -4.55
N TRP A 413 -5.12 -16.19 -3.66
CA TRP A 413 -4.65 -14.81 -3.82
C TRP A 413 -3.18 -14.65 -3.40
N THR A 414 -2.31 -15.43 -4.03
CA THR A 414 -0.85 -15.38 -3.87
C THR A 414 -0.25 -14.78 -5.15
N HIS A 415 0.71 -13.87 -5.00
CA HIS A 415 1.44 -13.22 -6.10
C HIS A 415 2.68 -14.01 -6.51
#